data_AF-A0A1Z9RK39-F1
#
_entry.id   AF-A0A1Z9RK39-F1
#
_cell.length_a   1.000
_cell.length_b   1.000
_cell.length_c   1.000
_cell.angle_alpha   90.00
_cell.angle_beta   90.00
_cell.angle_gamma   90.00
#
_symmetry.space_group_name_H-M   'P 1'
#
loop_
_entity.id
_entity.type
_entity.pdbx_description
1 polymer ?
#
loop_
_entity_poly.entity_id
_entity_poly.type
_entity_poly.pdbx_seq_one_letter_code
_entity_poly.pdbx_strand_id
1 'polypeptide(L)'
;MASLIQKIPAFTLSHWLLRTPLAIVFIQQGLSKFPVTLEDAQAFELPFLVWWFVAYGELGAGLGLIIGGVLLFFKRVWAALGDAITRFSGFTIGCITTGVIWISKPESFMDVILYDNLHVFLWVGGLYFALRGSNT
;
A
#
# COMPACT_ATOMS: atom_id res chain seq x y z
N MET A 1 -22.78 -20.22 24.56
CA MET A 1 -22.12 -19.68 23.35
C MET A 1 -21.60 -18.25 23.56
N ALA A 2 -22.38 -17.33 24.12
CA ALA A 2 -21.95 -15.94 24.40
C ALA A 2 -20.72 -15.81 25.34
N SER A 3 -20.55 -16.70 26.32
CA SER A 3 -19.44 -16.63 27.30
C SER A 3 -18.07 -17.02 26.75
N LEU A 4 -18.02 -17.74 25.62
CA LEU A 4 -16.77 -18.13 24.94
C LEU A 4 -16.28 -17.01 24.02
N ILE A 5 -17.20 -16.31 23.36
CA ILE A 5 -16.90 -15.19 22.46
C ILE A 5 -16.29 -14.01 23.24
N GLN A 6 -16.77 -13.74 24.46
CA GLN A 6 -16.24 -12.68 25.33
C GLN A 6 -14.81 -12.94 25.86
N LYS A 7 -14.32 -14.18 25.75
CA LYS A 7 -12.94 -14.54 26.16
C LYS A 7 -11.93 -14.37 25.02
N ILE A 8 -12.39 -14.12 23.79
CA ILE A 8 -11.48 -13.88 22.66
C ILE A 8 -10.92 -12.46 22.80
N PRO A 9 -9.59 -12.29 22.90
CA PRO A 9 -9.00 -10.97 23.03
C PRO A 9 -9.23 -10.14 21.77
N ALA A 10 -9.54 -8.85 21.94
CA ALA A 10 -9.63 -7.90 20.84
C ALA A 10 -8.22 -7.50 20.38
N PHE A 11 -7.82 -7.89 19.17
CA PHE A 11 -6.51 -7.55 18.61
C PHE A 11 -6.53 -6.16 17.96
N THR A 12 -6.50 -5.11 18.78
CA THR A 12 -6.51 -3.70 18.32
C THR A 12 -5.30 -3.33 17.46
N LEU A 13 -4.14 -3.96 17.67
CA LEU A 13 -2.90 -3.71 16.90
C LEU A 13 -2.69 -4.68 15.72
N SER A 14 -3.64 -5.56 15.42
CA SER A 14 -3.54 -6.55 14.32
C SER A 14 -3.25 -5.93 12.95
N HIS A 15 -3.67 -4.68 12.74
CA HIS A 15 -3.43 -3.96 11.50
C HIS A 15 -1.94 -3.75 11.19
N TRP A 16 -1.06 -3.78 12.20
CA TRP A 16 0.39 -3.71 12.00
C TRP A 16 0.97 -4.94 11.31
N LEU A 17 0.31 -6.10 11.45
CA LEU A 17 0.75 -7.35 10.83
C LEU A 17 0.75 -7.25 9.30
N LEU A 18 -0.27 -6.61 8.72
CA LEU A 18 -0.34 -6.36 7.28
C LEU A 18 0.39 -5.08 6.88
N ARG A 19 0.37 -4.04 7.73
CA ARG A 19 0.98 -2.74 7.45
C ARG A 19 2.48 -2.85 7.19
N THR A 20 3.20 -3.53 8.08
CA THR A 20 4.66 -3.61 8.05
C THR A 20 5.20 -4.26 6.78
N PRO A 21 4.80 -5.48 6.39
CA PRO A 21 5.31 -6.09 5.16
C PRO A 21 4.92 -5.29 3.92
N LEU A 22 3.69 -4.78 3.85
CA LEU A 22 3.24 -3.95 2.73
C LEU A 22 4.08 -2.68 2.59
N ALA A 23 4.32 -1.97 3.69
CA ALA A 23 5.15 -0.79 3.70
C ALA A 23 6.60 -1.09 3.29
N ILE A 24 7.20 -2.17 3.80
CA ILE A 24 8.58 -2.56 3.46
C ILE A 24 8.70 -2.82 1.96
N VAL A 25 7.77 -3.57 1.36
CA VAL A 25 7.80 -3.85 -0.08
C VAL A 25 7.78 -2.54 -0.87
N PHE A 26 6.85 -1.63 -0.55
CA PHE A 26 6.73 -0.36 -1.27
C PHE A 26 7.93 0.59 -1.06
N ILE A 27 8.50 0.62 0.14
CA ILE A 27 9.74 1.37 0.40
C ILE A 27 10.89 0.80 -0.43
N GLN A 28 11.05 -0.53 -0.48
CA GLN A 28 12.10 -1.17 -1.26
C GLN A 28 11.91 -0.97 -2.77
N GLN A 29 10.67 -1.07 -3.27
CA GLN A 29 10.34 -0.83 -4.68
C GLN A 29 10.54 0.63 -5.09
N GLY A 30 10.21 1.57 -4.21
CA GLY A 30 10.50 2.98 -4.44
C GLY A 30 12.00 3.25 -4.45
N LEU A 31 12.74 2.76 -3.44
CA LEU A 31 14.19 2.95 -3.33
C LEU A 31 14.98 2.31 -4.48
N SER A 32 14.53 1.18 -5.03
CA SER A 32 15.20 0.52 -6.16
C SER A 32 15.15 1.32 -7.45
N LYS A 33 14.25 2.33 -7.54
CA LYS A 33 14.11 3.23 -8.69
C LYS A 33 14.96 4.50 -8.58
N PHE A 34 15.77 4.64 -7.52
CA PHE A 34 16.67 5.79 -7.36
C PHE A 34 18.09 5.46 -7.85
N PRO A 35 18.74 6.36 -8.62
CA PRO A 35 18.21 7.64 -9.12
C PRO A 35 17.14 7.45 -10.21
N VAL A 36 16.11 8.29 -10.21
CA VAL A 36 15.02 8.21 -11.21
C VAL A 36 15.54 8.70 -12.56
N THR A 37 15.78 7.79 -13.50
CA THR A 37 16.33 8.09 -14.83
C THR A 37 15.28 8.08 -15.95
N LEU A 38 15.60 8.73 -17.06
CA LEU A 38 14.78 8.69 -18.28
C LEU A 38 14.87 7.32 -18.98
N GLU A 39 16.03 6.67 -18.89
CA GLU A 39 16.30 5.38 -19.52
C GLU A 39 15.40 4.28 -18.94
N ASP A 40 15.26 4.24 -17.61
CA ASP A 40 14.36 3.30 -16.95
C ASP A 40 12.89 3.55 -17.34
N ALA A 41 12.47 4.82 -17.41
CA ALA A 41 11.12 5.16 -17.84
C ALA A 41 10.83 4.66 -19.27
N GLN A 42 11.81 4.78 -20.18
CA GLN A 42 11.71 4.28 -21.55
C GLN A 42 11.69 2.73 -21.60
N ALA A 43 12.43 2.06 -20.73
CA ALA A 43 12.43 0.59 -20.65
C ALA A 43 11.06 0.01 -20.27
N PHE A 44 10.26 0.75 -19.48
CA PHE A 44 8.88 0.41 -19.15
C PHE A 44 7.84 1.00 -20.12
N GLU A 45 8.25 1.61 -21.22
CA GLU A 45 7.37 2.29 -22.20
C GLU A 45 6.51 3.42 -21.56
N LEU A 46 7.02 4.07 -20.50
CA LEU A 46 6.29 5.09 -19.75
C LEU A 46 6.84 6.51 -19.98
N PRO A 47 5.99 7.56 -19.93
CA PRO A 47 6.46 8.93 -19.83
C PRO A 47 7.27 9.14 -18.53
N PHE A 48 8.35 9.90 -18.60
CA PHE A 48 9.20 10.19 -17.44
C PHE A 48 8.42 10.75 -16.25
N LEU A 49 7.41 11.60 -16.51
CA LEU A 49 6.54 12.15 -15.45
C LEU A 49 5.80 11.04 -14.69
N VAL A 50 5.29 10.03 -15.40
CA VAL A 50 4.58 8.89 -14.79
C VAL A 50 5.57 8.05 -13.97
N TRP A 51 6.74 7.76 -14.52
CA TRP A 51 7.80 7.03 -13.81
C TRP A 51 8.23 7.73 -12.51
N TRP A 52 8.37 9.06 -12.56
CA TRP A 52 8.66 9.87 -11.38
C TRP A 52 7.57 9.73 -10.31
N PHE A 53 6.29 9.85 -10.70
CA PHE A 53 5.18 9.63 -9.77
C PHE A 53 5.13 8.22 -9.21
N VAL A 54 5.50 7.20 -9.98
CA VAL A 54 5.59 5.82 -9.50
C VAL A 54 6.71 5.69 -8.46
N ALA A 55 7.94 6.12 -8.76
CA ALA A 55 9.07 5.98 -7.85
C ALA A 55 8.85 6.70 -6.50
N TYR A 56 8.41 7.97 -6.54
CA TYR A 56 8.13 8.74 -5.33
C TYR A 56 6.82 8.31 -4.66
N GLY A 57 5.82 7.90 -5.44
CA GLY A 57 4.55 7.41 -4.94
C GLY A 57 4.70 6.10 -4.18
N GLU A 58 5.52 5.17 -4.67
CA GLU A 58 5.79 3.91 -3.98
C GLU A 58 6.53 4.15 -2.66
N LEU A 59 7.61 4.93 -2.71
CA LEU A 59 8.39 5.27 -1.52
C LEU A 59 7.54 6.03 -0.50
N GLY A 60 6.81 7.05 -0.96
CA GLY A 60 5.96 7.91 -0.14
C GLY A 60 4.77 7.16 0.45
N ALA A 61 4.14 6.25 -0.29
CA ALA A 61 3.03 5.45 0.21
C ALA A 61 3.50 4.42 1.26
N GLY A 62 4.65 3.77 1.03
CA GLY A 62 5.24 2.85 1.99
C GLY A 62 5.62 3.54 3.31
N LEU A 63 6.31 4.70 3.23
CA LEU A 63 6.62 5.52 4.42
C LEU A 63 5.35 6.05 5.09
N GLY A 64 4.38 6.51 4.28
CA GLY A 64 3.11 7.05 4.76
C GLY A 64 2.29 6.01 5.52
N LEU A 65 2.31 4.73 5.15
CA LEU A 65 1.68 3.67 5.93
C LEU A 65 2.29 3.53 7.33
N ILE A 66 3.62 3.61 7.46
CA ILE A 66 4.30 3.53 8.76
C ILE A 66 4.02 4.79 9.59
N ILE A 67 4.21 5.97 9.02
CA ILE A 67 3.97 7.25 9.69
C ILE A 67 2.51 7.36 10.11
N GLY A 68 1.57 7.07 9.21
CA GLY A 68 0.15 7.08 9.48
C GLY A 68 -0.25 6.14 10.62
N GLY A 69 0.43 4.99 10.71
CA GLY A 69 0.27 4.07 11.83
C GLY A 69 0.83 4.57 13.15
N VAL A 70 2.03 5.15 13.14
CA VAL A 70 2.68 5.69 14.35
C VAL A 70 1.90 6.87 14.91
N LEU A 71 1.32 7.71 14.05
CA LEU A 71 0.53 8.89 14.46
C LEU A 71 -0.73 8.55 15.26
N LEU A 72 -1.21 7.30 15.20
CA LEU A 72 -2.37 6.83 15.98
C LEU A 72 -2.11 6.77 17.49
N PHE A 73 -0.85 6.65 17.90
CA PHE A 73 -0.48 6.61 19.32
C PHE A 73 -0.47 8.00 19.98
N PHE A 74 -0.67 9.07 19.20
CA PHE A 74 -0.62 10.45 19.69
C PHE A 74 -2.02 11.02 19.95
N LYS A 75 -2.10 12.28 20.39
CA LYS A 75 -3.37 12.96 20.72
C LYS A 75 -4.36 12.89 19.55
N ARG A 76 -5.67 12.96 19.87
CA ARG A 76 -6.80 12.80 18.93
C ARG A 76 -6.68 13.51 17.57
N VAL A 77 -6.09 14.70 17.51
CA VAL A 77 -5.87 15.44 16.24
C VAL A 77 -4.88 14.71 15.32
N TRP A 78 -3.79 14.18 15.89
CA TRP A 78 -2.79 13.42 15.15
C TRP A 78 -3.29 12.05 14.72
N ALA A 79 -4.18 11.44 15.50
CA ALA A 79 -4.83 10.19 15.11
C ALA A 79 -5.68 10.35 13.84
N ALA A 80 -6.45 11.45 13.73
CA ALA A 80 -7.23 11.76 12.53
C ALA A 80 -6.33 12.00 11.30
N LEU A 81 -5.22 12.71 11.49
CA LEU A 81 -4.22 12.90 10.43
C LEU A 81 -3.56 11.58 10.02
N GLY A 82 -3.21 10.73 10.99
CA GLY A 82 -2.63 9.41 10.74
C GLY A 82 -3.58 8.48 9.97
N ASP A 83 -4.88 8.52 10.28
CA ASP A 83 -5.92 7.83 9.52
C ASP A 83 -6.01 8.33 8.08
N ALA A 84 -6.06 9.65 7.87
CA ALA A 84 -6.08 10.24 6.54
C ALA A 84 -4.84 9.87 5.71
N ILE A 85 -3.64 9.93 6.31
CA ILE A 85 -2.38 9.52 5.67
C ILE A 85 -2.44 8.03 5.32
N THR A 86 -2.89 7.18 6.24
CA THR A 86 -3.00 5.73 5.99
C THR A 86 -3.93 5.43 4.82
N ARG A 87 -5.08 6.10 4.76
CA ARG A 87 -6.05 5.95 3.67
C ARG A 87 -5.47 6.41 2.34
N PHE A 88 -4.81 7.57 2.33
CA PHE A 88 -4.17 8.11 1.14
C PHE A 88 -3.03 7.22 0.62
N SER A 89 -2.18 6.71 1.52
CA SER A 89 -1.14 5.74 1.20
C SER A 89 -1.72 4.45 0.63
N GLY A 90 -2.77 3.90 1.25
CA GLY A 90 -3.45 2.70 0.75
C GLY A 90 -4.05 2.90 -0.65
N PHE A 91 -4.68 4.06 -0.89
CA PHE A 91 -5.22 4.43 -2.20
C PHE A 91 -4.11 4.56 -3.25
N THR A 92 -3.00 5.18 -2.89
CA THR A 92 -1.83 5.34 -3.76
C THR A 92 -1.23 3.98 -4.15
N ILE A 93 -1.08 3.06 -3.17
CA ILE A 93 -0.67 1.67 -3.41
C ILE A 93 -1.63 1.00 -4.40
N GLY A 94 -2.94 1.11 -4.18
CA GLY A 94 -3.94 0.55 -5.08
C GLY A 94 -3.80 1.04 -6.53
N CYS A 95 -3.61 2.35 -6.72
CA CYS A 95 -3.43 2.94 -8.04
C CYS A 95 -2.13 2.47 -8.72
N ILE A 96 -1.01 2.49 -7.99
CA ILE A 96 0.29 2.10 -8.53
C ILE A 96 0.28 0.61 -8.89
N THR A 97 -0.20 -0.27 -8.02
CA THR A 97 -0.27 -1.70 -8.32
C THR A 97 -1.18 -1.99 -9.51
N THR A 98 -2.28 -1.24 -9.67
CA THR A 98 -3.12 -1.33 -10.88
C THR A 98 -2.32 -0.99 -12.14
N GLY A 99 -1.50 0.07 -12.08
CA GLY A 99 -0.60 0.45 -13.18
C GLY A 99 0.44 -0.64 -13.47
N VAL A 100 1.05 -1.24 -12.45
CA VAL A 100 2.03 -2.33 -12.61
C VAL A 100 1.39 -3.55 -13.28
N ILE A 101 0.21 -3.96 -12.83
CA ILE A 101 -0.56 -5.05 -13.47
C ILE A 101 -0.85 -4.72 -14.93
N TRP A 102 -1.20 -3.46 -15.24
CA TRP A 102 -1.49 -3.05 -16.61
C TRP A 102 -0.26 -3.11 -17.53
N ILE A 103 0.91 -2.73 -17.03
CA ILE A 103 2.18 -2.77 -17.79
C ILE A 103 2.56 -4.22 -18.12
N SER A 104 2.19 -5.19 -17.28
CA SER A 104 2.40 -6.61 -17.54
C SER A 104 1.57 -7.16 -18.72
N LYS A 105 0.63 -6.38 -19.29
CA LYS A 105 -0.23 -6.75 -20.43
C LYS A 105 -0.89 -8.14 -20.24
N PRO A 106 -1.67 -8.36 -19.16
CA PRO A 106 -2.26 -9.65 -18.86
C PRO A 106 -3.28 -10.07 -19.92
N GLU A 107 -3.41 -11.37 -20.16
CA GLU A 107 -4.34 -11.90 -21.17
C GLU A 107 -5.81 -11.69 -20.79
N SER A 108 -6.11 -11.75 -19.49
CA SER A 108 -7.46 -11.53 -18.97
C SER A 108 -7.44 -11.12 -17.50
N PHE A 109 -8.58 -10.63 -17.00
CA PHE A 109 -8.72 -10.34 -15.56
C PHE A 109 -8.63 -11.61 -14.70
N MET A 110 -9.12 -12.74 -15.19
CA MET A 110 -9.04 -14.02 -14.47
C MET A 110 -7.59 -14.48 -14.32
N ASP A 111 -6.76 -14.22 -15.33
CA ASP A 111 -5.33 -14.54 -15.31
C ASP A 111 -4.61 -13.77 -14.18
N VAL A 112 -4.89 -12.47 -14.04
CA VAL A 112 -4.36 -11.65 -12.94
C VAL A 112 -4.74 -12.21 -11.57
N ILE A 113 -6.02 -12.54 -11.36
CA ILE A 113 -6.51 -13.01 -10.06
C ILE A 113 -5.94 -14.37 -9.69
N LEU A 114 -5.70 -15.25 -10.66
CA LEU A 114 -5.27 -16.64 -10.40
C LEU A 114 -3.75 -16.79 -10.36
N TYR A 115 -3.01 -15.98 -11.11
CA TYR A 115 -1.57 -16.19 -11.33
C TYR A 115 -0.69 -15.03 -10.86
N ASP A 116 -1.21 -13.79 -10.86
CA ASP A 116 -0.46 -12.62 -10.39
C ASP A 116 -0.61 -12.39 -8.88
N ASN A 117 -0.35 -13.45 -8.12
CA ASN A 117 -0.65 -13.55 -6.70
C ASN A 117 -0.05 -12.40 -5.89
N LEU A 118 1.22 -12.05 -6.15
CA LEU A 118 1.90 -11.00 -5.38
C LEU A 118 1.27 -9.63 -5.64
N HIS A 119 1.07 -9.22 -6.89
CA HIS A 119 0.46 -7.93 -7.18
C HIS A 119 -0.99 -7.87 -6.69
N VAL A 120 -1.75 -8.97 -6.77
CA VAL A 120 -3.10 -9.04 -6.19
C VAL A 120 -3.06 -8.83 -4.66
N PHE A 121 -2.12 -9.47 -3.95
CA PHE A 121 -1.97 -9.26 -2.51
C PHE A 121 -1.61 -7.81 -2.17
N LEU A 122 -0.70 -7.19 -2.93
CA LEU A 122 -0.31 -5.79 -2.72
C LEU A 122 -1.48 -4.84 -3.02
N TRP A 123 -2.23 -5.10 -4.09
CA TRP A 123 -3.39 -4.32 -4.51
C TRP A 123 -4.50 -4.35 -3.44
N VAL A 124 -4.89 -5.54 -3.00
CA VAL A 124 -5.90 -5.72 -1.96
C VAL A 124 -5.40 -5.18 -0.61
N GLY A 125 -4.12 -5.34 -0.29
CA GLY A 125 -3.49 -4.78 0.91
C GLY A 125 -3.53 -3.25 0.94
N GLY A 126 -3.29 -2.59 -0.20
CA GLY A 126 -3.46 -1.15 -0.34
C GLY A 126 -4.90 -0.71 -0.16
N LEU A 127 -5.83 -1.34 -0.90
CA LEU A 127 -7.27 -1.05 -0.81
C LEU A 127 -7.82 -1.26 0.60
N TYR A 128 -7.32 -2.27 1.31
CA TYR A 128 -7.65 -2.50 2.70
C TYR A 128 -7.35 -1.27 3.57
N PHE A 129 -6.14 -0.70 3.49
CA PHE A 129 -5.80 0.51 4.23
C PHE A 129 -6.52 1.76 3.70
N ALA A 130 -6.81 1.81 2.40
CA ALA A 130 -7.58 2.90 1.79
C ALA A 130 -9.01 2.99 2.36
N LEU A 131 -9.66 1.84 2.55
CA LEU A 131 -11.05 1.74 2.99
C LEU A 131 -11.18 1.70 4.51
N ARG A 132 -10.39 0.83 5.16
CA ARG A 132 -10.42 0.66 6.62
C ARG A 132 -9.86 1.89 7.32
N GLY A 133 -8.76 2.43 6.80
CA GLY A 133 -7.93 3.37 7.55
C GLY A 133 -7.30 2.70 8.78
N SER A 134 -7.26 3.46 9.86
CA SER A 134 -6.51 3.21 11.09
C SER A 134 -7.33 3.34 12.37
N ASN A 135 -8.56 3.85 12.30
CA ASN A 135 -9.44 3.94 13.46
C ASN A 135 -9.92 2.54 13.89
N THR A 136 -9.60 2.15 15.12
CA THR A 136 -10.23 1.07 15.90
C THR A 136 -11.23 1.64 16.89
#